data_AF-A0AB34JMY6-F1
#
_entry.id   AF-A0AB34JMY6-F1
#
_cell.length_a   1.000
_cell.length_b   1.000
_cell.length_c   1.000
_cell.angle_alpha   90.00
_cell.angle_beta   90.00
_cell.angle_gamma   90.00
#
_symmetry.space_group_name_H-M   'P 1'
#
loop_
_entity.id
_entity.type
_entity.pdbx_description
1 polymer ?
#
loop_
_entity_poly.entity_id
_entity_poly.type
_entity_poly.pdbx_seq_one_letter_code
_entity_poly.pdbx_strand_id
1 'polypeptide(L)'
;MPPVSVLDPAAKDRVRAAAGLKAEGEIYRRLYGLPPTSEDSERRTLLGQRVRLTGLTARRQLNGKHGEAKSIDKGHILVILEGSGEGVRLRHANLQLAPPAPVNTSYNVGTGQYMLPAYSNNGLPRRCRMGSGALSYSTRRSVAQDGRDVAAPQAGAILPRPNLPTAFREARKEGLLPVRLGPTRDAPLRWINPKTESEVDVQEVDAARWLPFFLEGLRETEHLENAFVALQGAMELTHAAAQNQSLLSIIPATVTPLRRALEVRQSSVICAALKAWQYLLKADPGSGVAFRPHFKQLLPPLAMLTLLQSQPSIGDEFEYSQQRRINVSDLVVETLDLLECNGGHGASALIKSYVPSFQRADEILHRGFR
;
A
#
# COMPACT_ATOMS: atom_id res chain seq x y z
N MET A 1 -35.48 -49.89 17.61
CA MET A 1 -34.69 -49.16 16.58
C MET A 1 -35.35 -47.81 16.33
N PRO A 2 -34.61 -46.69 16.19
CA PRO A 2 -33.65 -46.06 17.11
C PRO A 2 -34.33 -44.94 17.98
N PRO A 3 -33.63 -44.30 18.93
CA PRO A 3 -34.22 -43.31 19.84
C PRO A 3 -34.23 -41.89 19.24
N VAL A 4 -35.26 -41.12 19.62
CA VAL A 4 -35.49 -39.71 19.26
C VAL A 4 -34.42 -38.84 19.93
N SER A 5 -33.61 -38.15 19.11
CA SER A 5 -32.58 -37.23 19.56
C SER A 5 -33.18 -35.98 20.21
N VAL A 6 -32.93 -35.84 21.51
CA VAL A 6 -33.15 -34.62 22.27
C VAL A 6 -32.20 -33.54 21.74
N LEU A 7 -32.76 -32.52 21.07
CA LEU A 7 -32.01 -31.32 20.68
C LEU A 7 -31.63 -30.55 21.94
N ASP A 8 -30.32 -30.37 22.17
CA ASP A 8 -29.76 -29.60 23.27
C ASP A 8 -30.39 -28.18 23.34
N PRO A 9 -31.04 -27.81 24.45
CA PRO A 9 -31.69 -26.49 24.58
C PRO A 9 -30.66 -25.34 24.55
N ALA A 10 -29.42 -25.59 25.00
CA ALA A 10 -28.33 -24.62 24.99
C ALA A 10 -27.87 -24.20 23.58
N ALA A 11 -28.07 -25.04 22.56
CA ALA A 11 -27.69 -24.71 21.18
C ALA A 11 -28.69 -23.73 20.54
N LYS A 12 -29.98 -23.86 20.84
CA LYS A 12 -31.02 -22.92 20.37
C LYS A 12 -30.87 -21.54 21.00
N ASP A 13 -30.46 -21.47 22.25
CA ASP A 13 -30.27 -20.21 22.96
C ASP A 13 -29.00 -19.46 22.50
N ARG A 14 -27.93 -20.16 22.11
CA ARG A 14 -26.75 -19.54 21.49
C ARG A 14 -27.05 -18.97 20.10
N VAL A 15 -27.88 -19.64 19.30
CA VAL A 15 -28.30 -19.14 17.98
C VAL A 15 -29.26 -17.96 18.11
N ARG A 16 -30.18 -17.98 19.10
CA ARG A 16 -31.06 -16.85 19.40
C ARG A 16 -30.31 -15.64 19.98
N ALA A 17 -29.31 -15.87 20.85
CA ALA A 17 -28.44 -14.81 21.36
C ALA A 17 -27.58 -14.18 20.26
N ALA A 18 -27.01 -15.00 19.36
CA ALA A 18 -26.24 -14.51 18.21
C ALA A 18 -27.13 -13.76 17.18
N ALA A 19 -28.39 -14.14 17.03
CA ALA A 19 -29.36 -13.43 16.21
C ALA A 19 -29.81 -12.11 16.85
N GLY A 20 -29.99 -12.08 18.18
CA GLY A 20 -30.31 -10.88 18.96
C GLY A 20 -29.21 -9.83 18.90
N LEU A 21 -27.94 -10.22 19.08
CA LEU A 21 -26.78 -9.33 18.97
C LEU A 21 -26.60 -8.71 17.57
N LYS A 22 -26.96 -9.44 16.51
CA LYS A 22 -26.95 -8.90 15.14
C LYS A 22 -28.08 -7.91 14.90
N ALA A 23 -29.28 -8.19 15.42
CA ALA A 23 -30.43 -7.31 15.29
C ALA A 23 -30.28 -6.00 16.09
N GLU A 24 -29.75 -6.07 17.32
CA GLU A 24 -29.47 -4.88 18.14
C GLU A 24 -28.35 -4.03 17.54
N GLY A 25 -27.32 -4.65 16.96
CA GLY A 25 -26.24 -3.95 16.26
C GLY A 25 -26.70 -3.21 14.99
N GLU A 26 -27.73 -3.69 14.30
CA GLU A 26 -28.35 -3.01 13.15
C GLU A 26 -29.25 -1.85 13.57
N ILE A 27 -29.98 -1.99 14.69
CA ILE A 27 -30.83 -0.91 15.24
C ILE A 27 -29.96 0.25 15.75
N TYR A 28 -28.87 -0.03 16.46
CA TYR A 28 -27.92 0.99 16.92
C TYR A 28 -27.28 1.75 15.74
N ARG A 29 -26.94 1.06 14.64
CA ARG A 29 -26.37 1.70 13.44
C ARG A 29 -27.33 2.63 12.73
N ARG A 30 -28.63 2.29 12.71
CA ARG A 30 -29.69 3.08 12.08
C ARG A 30 -30.03 4.35 12.87
N LEU A 31 -29.95 4.29 14.20
CA LEU A 31 -30.19 5.42 15.10
C LEU A 31 -29.05 6.45 15.08
N TYR A 32 -27.81 6.01 14.85
CA TYR A 32 -26.62 6.89 14.92
C TYR A 32 -25.97 7.20 13.56
N GLY A 33 -26.59 6.81 12.44
CA GLY A 33 -26.13 7.19 11.09
C GLY A 33 -24.71 6.73 10.72
N LEU A 34 -24.24 5.62 11.30
CA LEU A 34 -22.91 5.07 11.00
C LEU A 34 -22.92 4.30 9.65
N PRO A 35 -21.90 4.46 8.80
CA PRO A 35 -21.83 3.82 7.49
C PRO A 35 -21.83 2.28 7.60
N PRO A 36 -22.36 1.56 6.58
CA PRO A 36 -22.42 0.10 6.59
C PRO A 36 -21.00 -0.51 6.59
N THR A 37 -20.91 -1.75 7.11
CA THR A 37 -19.67 -2.54 7.20
C THR A 37 -18.84 -2.47 5.93
N SER A 38 -17.52 -2.28 6.08
CA SER A 38 -16.53 -2.06 5.02
C SER A 38 -16.66 -3.00 3.82
N GLU A 39 -17.05 -4.26 4.05
CA GLU A 39 -17.21 -5.24 2.97
C GLU A 39 -18.31 -4.89 1.95
N ASP A 40 -19.44 -4.30 2.36
CA ASP A 40 -20.53 -3.97 1.43
C ASP A 40 -20.32 -2.62 0.74
N SER A 41 -19.56 -1.73 1.38
CA SER A 41 -19.09 -0.48 0.79
C SER A 41 -18.03 -0.78 -0.29
N GLU A 42 -17.04 -1.63 -0.01
CA GLU A 42 -16.00 -2.05 -0.97
C GLU A 42 -16.55 -2.82 -2.17
N ARG A 43 -17.53 -3.72 -1.94
CA ARG A 43 -18.21 -4.46 -3.02
C ARG A 43 -18.92 -3.54 -4.01
N ARG A 44 -19.52 -2.44 -3.52
CA ARG A 44 -20.16 -1.43 -4.36
C ARG A 44 -19.14 -0.56 -5.10
N THR A 45 -17.95 -0.34 -4.52
CA THR A 45 -16.91 0.49 -5.14
C THR A 45 -16.38 -0.11 -6.44
N LEU A 46 -16.31 -1.43 -6.58
CA LEU A 46 -15.79 -2.07 -7.80
C LEU A 46 -16.76 -2.10 -8.98
N LEU A 47 -18.05 -1.78 -8.79
CA LEU A 47 -19.02 -1.76 -9.88
C LEU A 47 -18.71 -0.63 -10.87
N GLY A 48 -18.64 -0.97 -12.16
CA GLY A 48 -18.23 -0.07 -13.23
C GLY A 48 -16.72 0.13 -13.33
N GLN A 49 -15.92 -0.56 -12.51
CA GLN A 49 -14.46 -0.44 -12.52
C GLN A 49 -13.81 -1.61 -13.27
N ARG A 50 -12.66 -1.33 -13.89
CA ARG A 50 -11.83 -2.37 -14.50
C ARG A 50 -11.11 -3.13 -13.41
N VAL A 51 -11.22 -4.45 -13.46
CA VAL A 51 -10.65 -5.37 -12.47
C VAL A 51 -9.75 -6.39 -13.16
N ARG A 52 -8.62 -6.68 -12.53
CA ARG A 52 -7.71 -7.77 -12.88
C ARG A 52 -8.12 -9.00 -12.11
N LEU A 53 -8.20 -10.13 -12.81
CA LEU A 53 -8.53 -11.41 -12.20
C LEU A 53 -7.30 -12.04 -11.57
N THR A 54 -7.39 -12.41 -10.29
CA THR A 54 -6.30 -13.05 -9.54
C THR A 54 -6.83 -14.18 -8.66
N GLY A 55 -6.02 -15.20 -8.37
CA GLY A 55 -6.37 -16.22 -7.38
C GLY A 55 -7.39 -17.29 -7.81
N LEU A 56 -7.70 -17.43 -9.11
CA LEU A 56 -8.57 -18.51 -9.60
C LEU A 56 -7.82 -19.84 -9.65
N THR A 57 -8.23 -20.81 -8.83
CA THR A 57 -7.70 -22.18 -8.82
C THR A 57 -8.27 -23.03 -9.96
N ALA A 58 -9.56 -22.92 -10.26
CA ALA A 58 -10.24 -23.73 -11.27
C ALA A 58 -9.99 -23.29 -12.72
N ARG A 59 -9.75 -21.99 -12.96
CA ARG A 59 -9.49 -21.42 -14.29
C ARG A 59 -8.23 -20.55 -14.27
N ARG A 60 -7.07 -21.20 -14.06
CA ARG A 60 -5.79 -20.49 -13.95
C ARG A 60 -5.46 -19.64 -15.17
N GLN A 61 -5.92 -20.04 -16.36
CA GLN A 61 -5.76 -19.29 -17.62
C GLN A 61 -6.45 -17.91 -17.65
N LEU A 62 -7.37 -17.65 -16.71
CA LEU A 62 -8.02 -16.35 -16.57
C LEU A 62 -7.28 -15.43 -15.59
N ASN A 63 -6.37 -15.96 -14.78
CA ASN A 63 -5.55 -15.14 -13.88
C ASN A 63 -4.63 -14.23 -14.71
N GLY A 64 -4.62 -12.94 -14.39
CA GLY A 64 -3.86 -11.93 -15.12
C GLY A 64 -4.65 -11.25 -16.26
N LYS A 65 -5.81 -11.77 -16.64
CA LYS A 65 -6.72 -11.10 -17.59
C LYS A 65 -7.48 -9.97 -16.90
N HIS A 66 -7.94 -9.02 -17.71
CA HIS A 66 -8.67 -7.84 -17.27
C HIS A 66 -10.12 -7.93 -17.72
N GLY A 67 -11.02 -7.30 -16.97
CA GLY A 67 -12.41 -7.17 -17.35
C GLY A 67 -13.12 -6.07 -16.58
N GLU A 68 -14.34 -5.76 -16.98
CA GLU A 68 -15.17 -4.73 -16.38
C GLU A 68 -16.24 -5.37 -15.47
N ALA A 69 -16.30 -4.94 -14.21
CA ALA A 69 -17.30 -5.43 -13.25
C ALA A 69 -18.63 -4.71 -13.47
N LYS A 70 -19.67 -5.40 -13.97
CA LYS A 70 -20.96 -4.76 -14.32
C LYS A 70 -22.06 -4.89 -13.29
N SER A 71 -22.21 -6.05 -12.67
CA SER A 71 -23.32 -6.33 -11.75
C SER A 71 -22.90 -7.27 -10.63
N ILE A 72 -23.51 -7.09 -9.45
CA ILE A 72 -23.36 -7.99 -8.30
C ILE A 72 -24.60 -8.87 -8.26
N ASP A 73 -24.41 -10.18 -8.22
CA ASP A 73 -25.50 -11.14 -8.05
C ASP A 73 -25.10 -12.18 -7.00
N LYS A 74 -25.87 -12.25 -5.90
CA LYS A 74 -25.70 -13.21 -4.79
C LYS A 74 -24.26 -13.39 -4.29
N GLY A 75 -23.51 -12.29 -4.12
CA GLY A 75 -22.13 -12.30 -3.61
C GLY A 75 -21.04 -12.60 -4.65
N HIS A 76 -21.42 -12.77 -5.92
CA HIS A 76 -20.52 -12.88 -7.06
C HIS A 76 -20.64 -11.65 -7.95
N ILE A 77 -19.50 -11.15 -8.43
CA ILE A 77 -19.41 -10.01 -9.35
C ILE A 77 -19.31 -10.57 -10.78
N LEU A 78 -20.21 -10.11 -11.66
CA LEU A 78 -20.15 -10.39 -13.09
C LEU A 78 -19.09 -9.49 -13.72
N VAL A 79 -18.01 -10.09 -14.21
CA VAL A 79 -16.93 -9.42 -14.90
C VAL A 79 -16.98 -9.78 -16.38
N ILE A 80 -17.04 -8.79 -17.26
CA ILE A 80 -16.93 -8.97 -18.71
C ILE A 80 -15.47 -8.88 -19.09
N LEU A 81 -14.90 -9.97 -19.61
CA LEU A 81 -13.50 -10.05 -20.01
C LEU A 81 -13.20 -9.17 -21.22
N GLU A 82 -12.10 -8.42 -21.14
CA GLU A 82 -11.57 -7.65 -22.27
C GLU A 82 -11.04 -8.60 -23.36
N GLY A 83 -11.40 -8.34 -24.61
CA GLY A 83 -11.00 -9.12 -25.80
C GLY A 83 -11.94 -10.27 -26.18
N SER A 84 -12.62 -10.91 -25.22
CA SER A 84 -13.56 -12.01 -25.50
C SER A 84 -15.03 -11.64 -25.30
N GLY A 85 -15.32 -10.62 -24.48
CA GLY A 85 -16.70 -10.26 -24.14
C GLY A 85 -17.43 -11.29 -23.27
N GLU A 86 -16.75 -12.36 -22.85
CA GLU A 86 -17.32 -13.40 -21.99
C GLU A 86 -17.58 -12.85 -20.58
N GLY A 87 -18.79 -13.07 -20.07
CA GLY A 87 -19.18 -12.75 -18.70
C GLY A 87 -18.81 -13.87 -17.73
N VAL A 88 -17.87 -13.61 -16.81
CA VAL A 88 -17.44 -14.56 -15.79
C VAL A 88 -17.87 -14.08 -14.41
N ARG A 89 -18.49 -14.95 -13.62
CA ARG A 89 -18.95 -14.66 -12.25
C ARG A 89 -17.86 -15.01 -11.24
N LEU A 90 -17.33 -14.02 -10.54
CA LEU A 90 -16.17 -14.18 -9.66
C LEU A 90 -16.43 -13.60 -8.27
N ARG A 91 -15.73 -14.13 -7.26
CA ARG A 91 -15.78 -13.57 -5.90
C ARG A 91 -14.95 -12.30 -5.82
N HIS A 92 -15.33 -11.38 -4.94
CA HIS A 92 -14.59 -10.14 -4.68
C HIS A 92 -13.10 -10.38 -4.41
N ALA A 93 -12.76 -11.39 -3.61
CA ALA A 93 -11.37 -11.75 -3.29
C ALA A 93 -10.51 -12.13 -4.51
N ASN A 94 -11.13 -12.47 -5.64
CA ASN A 94 -10.43 -12.84 -6.88
C ASN A 94 -10.31 -11.66 -7.86
N LEU A 95 -10.66 -10.45 -7.42
CA LEU A 95 -10.64 -9.24 -8.22
C LEU A 95 -9.72 -8.21 -7.55
N GLN A 96 -8.80 -7.66 -8.33
CA GLN A 96 -7.99 -6.51 -7.94
C GLN A 96 -8.32 -5.33 -8.84
N LEU A 97 -8.33 -4.12 -8.29
CA LEU A 97 -8.54 -2.93 -9.09
C LEU A 97 -7.42 -2.80 -10.14
N ALA A 98 -7.79 -2.58 -11.39
CA ALA A 98 -6.85 -2.36 -12.48
C ALA A 98 -7.00 -0.91 -12.99
N PRO A 99 -5.91 -0.29 -13.48
CA PRO A 99 -6.01 1.01 -14.15
C PRO A 99 -7.00 0.90 -15.32
N PRO A 100 -7.73 1.96 -15.66
CA PRO A 100 -8.74 1.94 -16.73
C PRO A 100 -8.18 1.34 -18.02
N ALA A 101 -9.02 0.65 -18.78
CA ALA A 101 -8.59 0.00 -20.01
C ALA A 101 -7.94 1.05 -20.92
N PRO A 102 -6.77 0.79 -21.52
CA PRO A 102 -6.30 1.65 -22.59
C PRO A 102 -7.41 1.67 -23.63
N VAL A 103 -7.82 2.87 -24.04
CA VAL A 103 -8.81 2.97 -25.11
C VAL A 103 -8.22 2.23 -26.31
N ASN A 104 -8.97 1.33 -26.94
CA ASN A 104 -8.48 0.65 -28.14
C ASN A 104 -8.06 1.75 -29.11
N THR A 105 -6.77 1.82 -29.45
CA THR A 105 -6.22 2.81 -30.37
C THR A 105 -5.64 2.14 -31.59
N SER A 106 -5.76 2.81 -32.73
CA SER A 106 -5.05 2.45 -33.96
C SER A 106 -4.00 3.51 -34.27
N TYR A 107 -2.82 3.09 -34.69
CA TYR A 107 -1.77 4.00 -35.14
C TYR A 107 -1.98 4.37 -36.61
N ASN A 108 -2.13 5.67 -36.90
CA ASN A 108 -2.25 6.18 -38.26
C ASN A 108 -0.87 6.58 -38.78
N VAL A 109 -0.37 5.84 -39.78
CA VAL A 109 0.95 6.08 -40.39
C VAL A 109 1.02 7.41 -41.14
N GLY A 110 -0.09 7.85 -41.76
CA GLY A 110 -0.11 9.07 -42.57
C GLY A 110 -0.04 10.36 -41.75
N THR A 111 -0.57 10.35 -40.53
CA THR A 111 -0.52 11.50 -39.61
C THR A 111 0.43 11.30 -38.44
N GLY A 112 1.04 10.12 -38.29
CA GLY A 112 1.95 9.78 -37.19
C GLY A 112 1.29 9.77 -35.81
N GLN A 113 -0.04 9.62 -35.72
CA GLN A 113 -0.81 9.79 -34.47
C GLN A 113 -1.60 8.54 -34.11
N TYR A 114 -1.73 8.29 -32.80
CA TYR A 114 -2.68 7.31 -32.27
C TYR A 114 -4.09 7.90 -32.31
N MET A 115 -5.04 7.18 -32.89
CA MET A 115 -6.43 7.58 -32.99
C MET A 115 -7.35 6.54 -32.38
N LEU A 116 -8.49 6.99 -31.88
CA LEU A 116 -9.59 6.11 -31.53
C LEU A 116 -10.17 5.48 -32.81
N PRO A 117 -10.56 4.20 -32.80
CA PRO A 117 -11.27 3.59 -33.91
C PRO A 117 -12.56 4.37 -34.14
N ALA A 118 -12.83 4.69 -35.40
CA ALA A 118 -13.93 5.56 -35.79
C ALA A 118 -15.34 5.03 -35.43
N TYR A 119 -15.47 3.80 -34.93
CA TYR A 119 -16.76 3.14 -34.73
C TYR A 119 -16.81 2.22 -33.50
N SER A 120 -17.92 2.31 -32.76
CA SER A 120 -18.37 1.30 -31.81
C SER A 120 -19.25 0.31 -32.57
N ASN A 121 -18.81 -0.95 -32.66
CA ASN A 121 -19.55 -2.09 -33.24
C ASN A 121 -20.80 -2.45 -32.42
N ASN A 122 -21.69 -1.51 -32.15
CA ASN A 122 -22.99 -1.80 -31.54
C ASN A 122 -23.98 -2.45 -32.53
N GLY A 123 -23.51 -2.95 -33.68
CA GLY A 123 -24.30 -3.71 -34.65
C GLY A 123 -25.47 -2.94 -35.30
N LEU A 124 -25.66 -1.67 -34.97
CA LEU A 124 -26.75 -0.84 -35.45
C LEU A 124 -26.22 0.14 -36.49
N PRO A 125 -26.63 0.03 -37.78
CA PRO A 125 -26.25 1.01 -38.78
C PRO A 125 -26.85 2.36 -38.40
N ARG A 126 -26.00 3.36 -38.13
CA ARG A 126 -26.43 4.76 -38.00
C ARG A 126 -26.96 5.20 -39.37
N ARG A 127 -28.28 5.22 -39.54
CA ARG A 127 -28.89 5.78 -40.75
C ARG A 127 -28.71 7.30 -40.75
N CYS A 128 -28.06 7.83 -41.79
CA CYS A 128 -28.12 9.26 -42.08
C CYS A 128 -29.60 9.66 -42.26
N ARG A 129 -30.06 10.66 -41.52
CA ARG A 129 -31.41 11.23 -41.70
C ARG A 129 -31.35 12.35 -42.72
N MET A 130 -32.42 12.53 -43.51
CA MET A 130 -32.56 13.68 -44.41
C MET A 130 -32.32 14.98 -43.61
N GLY A 131 -31.43 15.85 -44.09
CA GLY A 131 -30.99 17.06 -43.39
C GLY A 131 -29.73 16.94 -42.52
N SER A 132 -29.17 15.73 -42.31
CA SER A 132 -27.96 15.55 -41.49
C SER A 132 -26.65 16.04 -42.17
N GLY A 133 -26.68 16.32 -43.47
CA GLY A 133 -25.53 16.83 -44.22
C GLY A 133 -25.13 18.26 -43.86
N ALA A 134 -26.08 19.10 -43.42
CA ALA A 134 -25.79 20.50 -43.06
C ALA A 134 -24.81 20.61 -41.88
N LEU A 135 -24.85 19.65 -40.94
CA LEU A 135 -23.92 19.56 -39.81
C LEU A 135 -22.48 19.17 -40.24
N SER A 136 -22.31 18.58 -41.43
CA SER A 136 -21.00 18.19 -41.96
C SER A 136 -20.30 19.32 -42.72
N TYR A 137 -21.08 20.26 -43.29
CA TYR A 137 -20.58 21.41 -44.06
C TYR A 137 -20.45 22.70 -43.25
N SER A 138 -20.89 22.72 -41.98
CA SER A 138 -20.78 23.91 -41.14
C SER A 138 -19.31 24.25 -40.88
N THR A 139 -18.88 25.41 -41.39
CA THR A 139 -17.60 26.08 -41.09
C THR A 139 -17.47 26.53 -39.63
N ARG A 140 -18.47 26.24 -38.79
CA ARG A 140 -18.46 26.43 -37.34
C ARG A 140 -18.35 25.11 -36.58
N ARG A 141 -17.57 24.14 -37.06
CA ARG A 141 -16.86 23.32 -36.06
C ARG A 141 -15.82 24.24 -35.47
N SER A 142 -16.04 24.66 -34.23
CA SER A 142 -14.91 25.06 -33.42
C SER A 142 -13.87 23.96 -33.59
N VAL A 143 -12.64 24.34 -33.88
CA VAL A 143 -11.48 23.50 -33.57
C VAL A 143 -11.39 23.46 -32.03
N ALA A 144 -12.50 23.13 -31.35
CA ALA A 144 -12.42 22.48 -30.08
C ALA A 144 -11.57 21.26 -30.38
N GLN A 145 -10.52 21.10 -29.59
CA GLN A 145 -9.65 19.94 -29.58
C GLN A 145 -10.54 18.73 -29.24
N ASP A 146 -11.33 18.27 -30.21
CA ASP A 146 -12.11 17.04 -30.18
C ASP A 146 -11.08 15.98 -29.81
N GLY A 147 -11.29 15.28 -28.70
CA GLY A 147 -10.35 14.36 -28.05
C GLY A 147 -9.81 13.24 -28.96
N ARG A 148 -9.00 13.62 -29.93
CA ARG A 148 -8.24 12.80 -30.87
C ARG A 148 -6.85 12.52 -30.34
N ASP A 149 -6.37 13.33 -29.40
CA ASP A 149 -5.16 13.04 -28.65
C ASP A 149 -5.48 11.98 -27.61
N VAL A 150 -5.18 10.73 -27.96
CA VAL A 150 -5.33 9.63 -27.03
C VAL A 150 -4.25 9.77 -25.96
N ALA A 151 -4.66 10.18 -24.77
CA ALA A 151 -3.78 10.23 -23.62
C ALA A 151 -3.20 8.83 -23.34
N ALA A 152 -1.91 8.78 -23.00
CA ALA A 152 -1.28 7.54 -22.59
C ALA A 152 -2.01 6.93 -21.38
N PRO A 153 -2.16 5.60 -21.31
CA PRO A 153 -2.81 4.95 -20.18
C PRO A 153 -2.02 5.22 -18.89
N GLN A 154 -2.73 5.49 -17.80
CA GLN A 154 -2.09 5.69 -16.50
C GLN A 154 -1.49 4.37 -15.99
N ALA A 155 -0.16 4.30 -15.90
CA ALA A 155 0.56 3.10 -15.48
C ALA A 155 0.38 2.72 -14.00
N GLY A 156 -0.35 3.53 -13.21
CA GLY A 156 -0.60 3.26 -11.78
C GLY A 156 0.66 3.26 -10.93
N ALA A 157 1.76 3.84 -11.41
CA ALA A 157 3.05 3.85 -10.71
C ALA A 157 3.03 4.60 -9.37
N ILE A 158 1.98 5.39 -9.10
CA ILE A 158 1.85 6.25 -7.92
C ILE A 158 0.81 5.69 -6.94
N LEU A 159 -0.10 4.84 -7.44
CA LEU A 159 -1.21 4.35 -6.66
C LEU A 159 -0.71 3.46 -5.51
N PRO A 160 -1.38 3.53 -4.33
CA PRO A 160 -1.08 2.65 -3.21
C PRO A 160 -1.23 1.20 -3.66
N ARG A 161 -0.28 0.37 -3.23
CA ARG A 161 -0.32 -1.07 -3.55
C ARG A 161 -1.16 -1.78 -2.50
N PRO A 162 -1.89 -2.85 -2.87
CA PRO A 162 -2.61 -3.66 -1.88
C PRO A 162 -1.61 -4.27 -0.89
N ASN A 163 -1.85 -4.03 0.40
CA ASN A 163 -1.07 -4.60 1.49
C ASN A 163 -1.57 -6.02 1.79
N LEU A 164 -0.71 -7.02 1.58
CA LEU A 164 -0.99 -8.37 2.07
C LEU A 164 -0.93 -8.40 3.60
N PRO A 165 -1.78 -9.20 4.28
CA PRO A 165 -1.74 -9.38 5.72
C PRO A 165 -0.35 -9.85 6.15
N THR A 166 0.18 -9.28 7.24
CA THR A 166 1.50 -9.64 7.74
C THR A 166 1.44 -10.79 8.76
N ALA A 167 2.51 -11.58 8.82
CA ALA A 167 2.68 -12.60 9.86
C ALA A 167 2.69 -11.98 11.28
N PHE A 168 3.11 -10.72 11.39
CA PHE A 168 3.07 -9.96 12.65
C PHE A 168 1.64 -9.83 13.19
N ARG A 169 0.65 -9.60 12.31
CA ARG A 169 -0.76 -9.49 12.70
C ARG A 169 -1.29 -10.78 13.29
N GLU A 170 -0.95 -11.91 12.68
CA GLU A 170 -1.36 -13.24 13.14
C GLU A 170 -0.71 -13.56 14.48
N ALA A 171 0.62 -13.39 14.60
CA ALA A 171 1.35 -13.60 15.85
C ALA A 171 0.84 -12.72 16.99
N ARG A 172 0.39 -11.48 16.70
CA ARG A 172 -0.22 -10.61 17.72
C ARG A 172 -1.58 -11.10 18.19
N LYS A 173 -2.43 -11.58 17.28
CA LYS A 173 -3.74 -12.15 17.63
C LYS A 173 -3.58 -13.42 18.47
N GLU A 174 -2.55 -14.21 18.18
CA GLU A 174 -2.22 -15.43 18.91
C GLU A 174 -1.47 -15.17 20.23
N GLY A 175 -0.98 -13.95 20.46
CA GLY A 175 -0.25 -13.60 21.68
C GLY A 175 1.19 -14.12 21.74
N LEU A 176 1.77 -14.49 20.58
CA LEU A 176 3.13 -15.05 20.44
C LEU A 176 4.24 -14.00 20.42
N LEU A 177 3.89 -12.70 20.37
CA LEU A 177 4.86 -11.62 20.38
C LEU A 177 5.55 -11.52 21.74
N PRO A 178 6.88 -11.23 21.77
CA PRO A 178 7.63 -11.05 23.01
C PRO A 178 7.36 -9.69 23.67
N VAL A 179 6.26 -9.02 23.31
CA VAL A 179 5.93 -7.67 23.72
C VAL A 179 4.47 -7.60 24.13
N ARG A 180 4.21 -6.93 25.26
CA ARG A 180 2.89 -6.51 25.70
C ARG A 180 2.83 -5.00 25.85
N LEU A 181 1.65 -4.45 25.60
CA LEU A 181 1.35 -3.06 25.92
C LEU A 181 1.38 -2.89 27.43
N GLY A 182 1.99 -1.81 27.91
CA GLY A 182 1.92 -1.42 29.30
C GLY A 182 0.49 -1.06 29.73
N PRO A 183 0.24 -0.99 31.05
CA PRO A 183 -1.09 -0.71 31.61
C PRO A 183 -1.57 0.72 31.33
N THR A 184 -0.65 1.64 31.05
CA THR A 184 -0.93 3.05 30.74
C THR A 184 -0.53 3.35 29.30
N ARG A 185 -1.22 4.30 28.66
CA ARG A 185 -0.97 4.72 27.26
C ARG A 185 0.48 5.17 27.00
N ASP A 186 1.12 5.77 27.99
CA ASP A 186 2.50 6.28 27.90
C ASP A 186 3.53 5.34 28.55
N ALA A 187 3.09 4.17 29.01
CA ALA A 187 4.01 3.20 29.60
C ALA A 187 4.89 2.57 28.50
N PRO A 188 6.17 2.31 28.80
CA PRO A 188 7.05 1.59 27.87
C PRO A 188 6.53 0.18 27.59
N LEU A 189 7.02 -0.42 26.52
CA LEU A 189 6.68 -1.80 26.18
C LEU A 189 7.21 -2.75 27.25
N ARG A 190 6.39 -3.76 27.60
CA ARG A 190 6.82 -4.84 28.48
C ARG A 190 7.30 -6.00 27.64
N TRP A 191 8.55 -6.39 27.85
CA TRP A 191 9.18 -7.49 27.16
C TRP A 191 8.97 -8.78 27.93
N ILE A 192 8.48 -9.80 27.23
CA ILE A 192 8.08 -11.08 27.81
C ILE A 192 8.65 -12.19 26.94
N ASN A 193 9.13 -13.25 27.57
CA ASN A 193 9.46 -14.46 26.82
C ASN A 193 8.18 -15.22 26.48
N PRO A 194 7.83 -15.41 25.19
CA PRO A 194 6.56 -16.04 24.80
C PRO A 194 6.43 -17.50 25.23
N LYS A 195 7.52 -18.16 25.65
CA LYS A 195 7.49 -19.55 26.13
C LYS A 195 7.30 -19.68 27.65
N THR A 196 7.87 -18.75 28.42
CA THR A 196 7.88 -18.83 29.89
C THR A 196 6.98 -17.78 30.54
N GLU A 197 6.40 -16.87 29.74
CA GLU A 197 5.56 -15.74 30.16
C GLU A 197 6.20 -14.83 31.23
N SER A 198 7.51 -14.96 31.44
CA SER A 198 8.27 -14.15 32.39
C SER A 198 8.66 -12.84 31.74
N GLU A 199 8.65 -11.75 32.52
CA GLU A 199 9.20 -10.47 32.09
C GLU A 199 10.72 -10.63 31.89
N VAL A 200 11.22 -10.14 30.76
CA VAL A 200 12.63 -10.27 30.34
C VAL A 200 13.12 -8.90 29.90
N ASP A 201 14.39 -8.58 30.17
CA ASP A 201 15.00 -7.35 29.69
C ASP A 201 15.20 -7.38 28.17
N VAL A 202 15.09 -6.22 27.51
CA VAL A 202 15.20 -6.10 26.04
C VAL A 202 16.52 -6.65 25.50
N GLN A 203 17.58 -6.60 26.31
CA GLN A 203 18.93 -7.04 25.94
C GLN A 203 19.06 -8.55 25.80
N GLU A 204 18.24 -9.34 26.51
CA GLU A 204 18.29 -10.81 26.48
C GLU A 204 17.47 -11.39 25.32
N VAL A 205 16.63 -10.57 24.70
CA VAL A 205 15.78 -10.97 23.58
C VAL A 205 16.62 -11.14 22.32
N ASP A 206 16.39 -12.26 21.61
CA ASP A 206 17.05 -12.55 20.33
C ASP A 206 16.65 -11.52 19.24
N ALA A 207 17.44 -10.45 19.14
CA ALA A 207 17.20 -9.37 18.19
C ALA A 207 17.29 -9.83 16.73
N ALA A 208 18.10 -10.85 16.42
CA ALA A 208 18.27 -11.32 15.05
C ALA A 208 16.99 -11.94 14.49
N ARG A 209 16.23 -12.63 15.34
CA ARG A 209 14.92 -13.19 14.99
C ARG A 209 13.82 -12.14 14.98
N TRP A 210 13.75 -11.31 16.02
CA TRP A 210 12.57 -10.47 16.25
C TRP A 210 12.62 -9.13 15.51
N LEU A 211 13.79 -8.53 15.30
CA LEU A 211 13.87 -7.22 14.66
C LEU A 211 13.31 -7.21 13.22
N PRO A 212 13.69 -8.15 12.31
CA PRO A 212 13.09 -8.20 10.98
C PRO A 212 11.57 -8.44 11.04
N PHE A 213 11.09 -9.17 12.04
CA PHE A 213 9.67 -9.48 12.24
C PHE A 213 8.87 -8.23 12.65
N PHE A 214 9.40 -7.42 13.58
CA PHE A 214 8.79 -6.15 13.95
C PHE A 214 8.79 -5.14 12.79
N LEU A 215 9.87 -5.10 11.98
CA LEU A 215 9.93 -4.27 10.78
C LEU A 215 8.90 -4.69 9.71
N GLU A 216 8.57 -5.97 9.60
CA GLU A 216 7.49 -6.43 8.72
C GLU A 216 6.12 -5.92 9.21
N GLY A 217 5.93 -5.81 10.52
CA GLY A 217 4.72 -5.27 11.16
C GLY A 217 4.46 -3.78 10.90
N LEU A 218 5.44 -3.02 10.40
CA LEU A 218 5.26 -1.60 10.04
C LEU A 218 4.24 -1.39 8.91
N ARG A 219 3.92 -2.43 8.14
CA ARG A 219 2.95 -2.41 7.04
C ARG A 219 1.50 -2.45 7.51
N GLU A 220 1.26 -2.68 8.79
CA GLU A 220 -0.08 -2.79 9.37
C GLU A 220 -0.68 -1.39 9.58
N THR A 221 -1.73 -1.06 8.83
CA THR A 221 -2.47 0.21 8.95
C THR A 221 -3.88 0.07 9.48
N GLU A 222 -4.41 -1.16 9.57
CA GLU A 222 -5.79 -1.41 10.01
C GLU A 222 -6.00 -1.13 11.51
N HIS A 223 -4.98 -1.42 12.34
CA HIS A 223 -5.04 -1.17 13.79
C HIS A 223 -3.86 -0.29 14.20
N LEU A 224 -4.16 0.94 14.65
CA LEU A 224 -3.13 1.91 15.06
C LEU A 224 -2.20 1.37 16.17
N GLU A 225 -2.72 0.51 17.05
CA GLU A 225 -1.96 -0.15 18.11
C GLU A 225 -0.92 -1.15 17.57
N ASN A 226 -1.20 -1.76 16.41
CA ASN A 226 -0.27 -2.69 15.76
C ASN A 226 0.94 -1.96 15.20
N ALA A 227 0.68 -0.86 14.50
CA ALA A 227 1.73 0.01 13.98
C ALA A 227 2.61 0.58 15.12
N PHE A 228 1.99 1.01 16.23
CA PHE A 228 2.72 1.56 17.38
C PHE A 228 3.67 0.53 18.01
N VAL A 229 3.16 -0.67 18.33
CA VAL A 229 4.02 -1.73 18.93
C VAL A 229 5.09 -2.20 17.96
N ALA A 230 4.78 -2.27 16.66
CA ALA A 230 5.77 -2.64 15.66
C ALA A 230 6.93 -1.63 15.61
N LEU A 231 6.61 -0.34 15.57
CA LEU A 231 7.60 0.74 15.51
C LEU A 231 8.40 0.83 16.82
N GLN A 232 7.72 0.89 17.96
CA GLN A 232 8.36 1.02 19.27
C GLN A 232 9.20 -0.22 19.59
N GLY A 233 8.68 -1.42 19.32
CA GLY A 233 9.40 -2.68 19.51
C GLY A 233 10.63 -2.78 18.61
N ALA A 234 10.54 -2.29 17.36
CA ALA A 234 11.72 -2.19 16.50
C ALA A 234 12.76 -1.21 17.07
N MET A 235 12.35 -0.02 17.53
CA MET A 235 13.28 0.97 18.09
C MET A 235 13.99 0.44 19.35
N GLU A 236 13.26 -0.15 20.30
CA GLU A 236 13.86 -0.70 21.52
C GLU A 236 14.81 -1.88 21.23
N LEU A 237 14.45 -2.79 20.29
CA LEU A 237 15.35 -3.86 19.88
C LEU A 237 16.60 -3.36 19.17
N THR A 238 16.50 -2.30 18.37
CA THR A 238 17.67 -1.74 17.71
C THR A 238 18.64 -1.11 18.70
N HIS A 239 18.12 -0.46 19.74
CA HIS A 239 18.95 0.05 20.83
C HIS A 239 19.64 -1.08 21.58
N ALA A 240 18.92 -2.16 21.93
CA ALA A 240 19.50 -3.35 22.54
C ALA A 240 20.53 -4.04 21.64
N ALA A 241 20.25 -4.16 20.34
CA ALA A 241 21.16 -4.76 19.37
C ALA A 241 22.45 -3.95 19.18
N ALA A 242 22.36 -2.61 19.26
CA ALA A 242 23.50 -1.72 19.21
C ALA A 242 24.39 -1.86 20.46
N GLN A 243 23.79 -1.96 21.65
CA GLN A 243 24.52 -2.23 22.90
C GLN A 243 25.26 -3.57 22.86
N ASN A 244 24.63 -4.60 22.28
CA ASN A 244 25.21 -5.93 22.12
C ASN A 244 26.14 -6.07 20.91
N GLN A 245 26.40 -4.99 20.15
CA GLN A 245 27.21 -4.98 18.92
C GLN A 245 26.79 -6.03 17.86
N SER A 246 25.56 -6.53 17.93
CA SER A 246 25.03 -7.57 17.04
C SER A 246 24.35 -6.99 15.80
N LEU A 247 24.04 -5.69 15.82
CA LEU A 247 23.25 -4.99 14.81
C LEU A 247 23.76 -5.19 13.37
N LEU A 248 25.08 -5.14 13.16
CA LEU A 248 25.69 -5.28 11.83
C LEU A 248 25.37 -6.63 11.16
N SER A 249 25.30 -7.70 11.94
CA SER A 249 24.98 -9.04 11.43
C SER A 249 23.50 -9.20 11.06
N ILE A 250 22.63 -8.37 11.63
CA ILE A 250 21.17 -8.43 11.47
C ILE A 250 20.71 -7.59 10.26
N ILE A 251 21.49 -6.58 9.85
CA ILE A 251 21.16 -5.65 8.75
C ILE A 251 20.68 -6.38 7.48
N PRO A 252 21.34 -7.43 6.96
CA PRO A 252 20.88 -8.09 5.74
C PRO A 252 19.44 -8.64 5.84
N ALA A 253 19.02 -9.07 7.04
CA ALA A 253 17.67 -9.57 7.28
C ALA A 253 16.62 -8.45 7.35
N THR A 254 17.00 -7.23 7.75
CA THR A 254 16.09 -6.07 7.86
C THR A 254 15.81 -5.39 6.52
N VAL A 255 16.67 -5.59 5.51
CA VAL A 255 16.51 -4.99 4.17
C VAL A 255 15.21 -5.38 3.49
N THR A 256 14.86 -6.66 3.52
CA THR A 256 13.65 -7.16 2.86
C THR A 256 12.37 -6.58 3.46
N PRO A 257 12.15 -6.60 4.79
CA PRO A 257 10.95 -5.99 5.38
C PRO A 257 10.90 -4.47 5.17
N LEU A 258 12.04 -3.75 5.26
CA LEU A 258 12.09 -2.32 4.96
C LEU A 258 11.69 -2.01 3.52
N ARG A 259 12.24 -2.75 2.53
CA ARG A 259 11.84 -2.60 1.12
C ARG A 259 10.34 -2.83 0.96
N ARG A 260 9.80 -3.91 1.52
CA ARG A 260 8.36 -4.23 1.43
C ARG A 260 7.49 -3.13 2.03
N ALA A 261 7.93 -2.51 3.13
CA ALA A 261 7.21 -1.40 3.76
C ALA A 261 7.19 -0.14 2.87
N LEU A 262 8.33 0.21 2.28
CA LEU A 262 8.43 1.35 1.35
C LEU A 262 7.63 1.13 0.06
N GLU A 263 7.50 -0.11 -0.40
CA GLU A 263 6.74 -0.46 -1.61
C GLU A 263 5.22 -0.34 -1.46
N VAL A 264 4.66 -0.26 -0.24
CA VAL A 264 3.21 -0.13 -0.01
C VAL A 264 2.66 1.20 -0.55
N ARG A 265 3.51 2.25 -0.64
CA ARG A 265 3.15 3.59 -1.14
C ARG A 265 2.01 4.27 -0.35
N GLN A 266 1.93 4.00 0.94
CA GLN A 266 1.08 4.71 1.88
C GLN A 266 1.96 5.63 2.74
N SER A 267 1.64 6.92 2.82
CA SER A 267 2.48 7.92 3.49
C SER A 267 2.72 7.59 4.97
N SER A 268 1.72 7.08 5.68
CA SER A 268 1.86 6.68 7.09
C SER A 268 2.87 5.55 7.29
N VAL A 269 2.79 4.50 6.48
CA VAL A 269 3.71 3.34 6.51
C VAL A 269 5.12 3.77 6.12
N ILE A 270 5.25 4.60 5.08
CA ILE A 270 6.54 5.11 4.63
C ILE A 270 7.20 5.93 5.73
N CYS A 271 6.48 6.84 6.38
CA CYS A 271 7.03 7.63 7.48
C CYS A 271 7.49 6.75 8.65
N ALA A 272 6.72 5.72 9.00
CA ALA A 272 7.11 4.77 10.04
C ALA A 272 8.37 3.97 9.64
N ALA A 273 8.43 3.48 8.40
CA ALA A 273 9.58 2.74 7.87
C ALA A 273 10.84 3.61 7.78
N LEU A 274 10.72 4.85 7.31
CA LEU A 274 11.84 5.80 7.26
C LEU A 274 12.34 6.13 8.66
N LYS A 275 11.44 6.39 9.62
CA LYS A 275 11.82 6.63 11.03
C LYS A 275 12.55 5.44 11.65
N ALA A 276 12.03 4.22 11.45
CA ALA A 276 12.69 3.00 11.93
C ALA A 276 14.07 2.84 11.28
N TRP A 277 14.21 3.15 9.99
CA TRP A 277 15.49 3.06 9.28
C TRP A 277 16.48 4.15 9.71
N GLN A 278 16.04 5.39 9.91
CA GLN A 278 16.88 6.45 10.46
C GLN A 278 17.37 6.10 11.87
N TYR A 279 16.51 5.51 12.69
CA TYR A 279 16.89 5.08 14.04
C TYR A 279 17.94 3.96 13.99
N LEU A 280 17.78 2.98 13.08
CA LEU A 280 18.80 1.96 12.79
C LEU A 280 20.15 2.57 12.41
N LEU A 281 20.14 3.57 11.52
CA LEU A 281 21.37 4.23 11.07
C LEU A 281 22.04 5.05 12.18
N LYS A 282 21.25 5.68 13.05
CA LYS A 282 21.75 6.47 14.19
C LYS A 282 22.27 5.59 15.34
N ALA A 283 21.83 4.34 15.44
CA ALA A 283 22.18 3.45 16.54
C ALA A 283 23.63 2.96 16.51
N ASP A 284 24.19 2.72 15.32
CA ASP A 284 25.58 2.30 15.16
C ASP A 284 26.24 2.94 13.91
N PRO A 285 27.43 3.58 14.04
CA PRO A 285 28.09 4.24 12.92
C PRO A 285 28.50 3.29 11.79
N GLY A 286 28.74 2.01 12.09
CA GLY A 286 29.07 0.99 11.08
C GLY A 286 27.87 0.57 10.21
N SER A 287 26.65 0.91 10.62
CA SER A 287 25.42 0.50 9.93
C SER A 287 25.37 0.95 8.48
N GLY A 288 25.82 2.18 8.18
CA GLY A 288 25.77 2.74 6.83
C GLY A 288 26.62 1.95 5.83
N VAL A 289 27.80 1.48 6.26
CA VAL A 289 28.68 0.62 5.44
C VAL A 289 28.01 -0.72 5.16
N ALA A 290 27.33 -1.30 6.15
CA ALA A 290 26.61 -2.57 5.99
C ALA A 290 25.36 -2.46 5.08
N PHE A 291 24.71 -1.29 5.00
CA PHE A 291 23.59 -1.07 4.07
C PHE A 291 24.02 -0.86 2.61
N ARG A 292 25.27 -0.49 2.36
CA ARG A 292 25.80 -0.20 1.01
C ARG A 292 25.53 -1.30 -0.04
N PRO A 293 25.80 -2.60 0.20
CA PRO A 293 25.48 -3.65 -0.77
C PRO A 293 23.99 -3.75 -1.11
N HIS A 294 23.13 -3.21 -0.25
CA HIS A 294 21.67 -3.26 -0.36
C HIS A 294 21.04 -1.99 -0.94
N PHE A 295 21.82 -0.96 -1.30
CA PHE A 295 21.33 0.28 -1.91
C PHE A 295 20.50 0.04 -3.17
N LYS A 296 20.90 -0.93 -4.00
CA LYS A 296 20.13 -1.32 -5.19
C LYS A 296 18.68 -1.71 -4.88
N GLN A 297 18.41 -2.24 -3.68
CA GLN A 297 17.09 -2.70 -3.28
C GLN A 297 16.28 -1.63 -2.57
N LEU A 298 16.95 -0.76 -1.79
CA LEU A 298 16.28 0.21 -0.90
C LEU A 298 16.13 1.61 -1.51
N LEU A 299 17.07 2.04 -2.37
CA LEU A 299 17.07 3.40 -2.92
C LEU A 299 16.06 3.63 -4.05
N PRO A 300 15.75 2.67 -4.97
CA PRO A 300 14.76 2.91 -6.01
C PRO A 300 13.35 3.26 -5.48
N PRO A 301 12.85 2.62 -4.40
CA PRO A 301 11.64 3.09 -3.71
C PRO A 301 11.73 4.55 -3.24
N LEU A 302 12.87 4.99 -2.70
CA LEU A 302 13.07 6.38 -2.26
C LEU A 302 13.08 7.37 -3.44
N ALA A 303 13.75 7.03 -4.54
CA ALA A 303 13.81 7.87 -5.74
C ALA A 303 12.40 8.14 -6.32
N MET A 304 11.52 7.15 -6.24
CA MET A 304 10.12 7.33 -6.61
C MET A 304 9.43 8.32 -5.66
N LEU A 305 9.66 8.22 -4.35
CA LEU A 305 9.04 9.08 -3.35
C LEU A 305 9.48 10.54 -3.47
N THR A 306 10.75 10.80 -3.78
CA THR A 306 11.26 12.17 -4.03
C THR A 306 10.62 12.80 -5.26
N LEU A 307 10.28 12.01 -6.28
CA LEU A 307 9.60 12.49 -7.48
C LEU A 307 8.09 12.72 -7.28
N LEU A 308 7.48 12.03 -6.31
CA LEU A 308 6.02 12.00 -6.11
C LEU A 308 5.52 12.97 -5.05
N GLN A 309 6.32 13.23 -4.03
CA GLN A 309 5.98 14.15 -2.96
C GLN A 309 6.58 15.51 -3.32
N SER A 310 5.90 16.26 -4.20
CA SER A 310 6.11 17.70 -4.20
C SER A 310 5.82 18.17 -2.78
N GLN A 311 6.78 18.82 -2.13
CA GLN A 311 6.50 19.56 -0.90
C GLN A 311 5.20 20.32 -1.13
N PRO A 312 4.17 20.21 -0.25
CA PRO A 312 3.02 21.06 -0.40
C PRO A 312 3.56 22.48 -0.50
N SER A 313 3.30 23.16 -1.62
CA SER A 313 3.72 24.55 -1.78
C SER A 313 2.79 25.38 -0.90
N ILE A 314 3.07 25.39 0.39
CA ILE A 314 2.36 26.19 1.37
C ILE A 314 2.96 27.59 1.19
N GLY A 315 2.32 28.41 0.36
CA GLY A 315 2.90 29.65 -0.17
C GLY A 315 3.50 30.56 0.90
N ASP A 316 2.65 31.34 1.58
CA ASP A 316 3.03 32.25 2.68
C ASP A 316 2.47 31.76 4.03
N GLU A 317 1.88 30.56 4.04
CA GLU A 317 1.32 29.92 5.23
C GLU A 317 2.37 29.05 5.93
N PHE A 318 2.27 28.92 7.25
CA PHE A 318 3.20 28.12 8.04
C PHE A 318 2.76 26.66 8.12
N GLU A 319 3.71 25.74 7.97
CA GLU A 319 3.45 24.31 8.07
C GLU A 319 3.51 23.80 9.52
N TYR A 320 2.35 23.44 10.09
CA TYR A 320 2.23 22.96 11.48
C TYR A 320 2.55 21.46 11.66
N SER A 321 2.68 20.67 10.60
CA SER A 321 2.96 19.22 10.65
C SER A 321 4.43 18.88 10.99
N GLN A 322 5.32 19.88 10.97
CA GLN A 322 6.76 19.72 11.20
C GLN A 322 7.07 19.09 12.56
N GLN A 323 6.36 19.50 13.62
CA GLN A 323 6.58 18.99 14.98
C GLN A 323 6.32 17.48 15.10
N ARG A 324 5.43 16.93 14.26
CA ARG A 324 5.12 15.50 14.24
C ARG A 324 5.98 14.69 13.25
N ARG A 325 6.86 15.37 12.48
CA ARG A 325 7.71 14.77 11.43
C ARG A 325 6.91 13.83 10.53
N ILE A 326 5.86 14.35 9.88
CA ILE A 326 4.97 13.57 9.01
C ILE A 326 5.35 13.72 7.53
N ASN A 327 6.12 14.74 7.18
CA ASN A 327 6.53 15.03 5.80
C ASN A 327 7.47 13.94 5.29
N VAL A 328 7.04 13.22 4.25
CA VAL A 328 7.82 12.11 3.67
C VAL A 328 9.09 12.65 3.03
N SER A 329 9.00 13.75 2.28
CA SER A 329 10.12 14.32 1.54
C SER A 329 11.29 14.70 2.45
N ASP A 330 11.01 15.38 3.56
CA ASP A 330 12.03 15.78 4.54
C ASP A 330 12.68 14.56 5.17
N LEU A 331 11.88 13.54 5.52
CA LEU A 331 12.40 12.28 6.05
C LEU A 331 13.27 11.55 5.04
N VAL A 332 12.93 11.56 3.75
CA VAL A 332 13.76 10.93 2.71
C VAL A 332 15.11 11.64 2.59
N VAL A 333 15.13 12.98 2.59
CA VAL A 333 16.38 13.75 2.56
C VAL A 333 17.22 13.44 3.81
N GLU A 334 16.64 13.52 5.02
CA GLU A 334 17.33 13.18 6.27
C GLU A 334 17.90 11.75 6.24
N THR A 335 17.15 10.78 5.69
CA THR A 335 17.62 9.39 5.56
C THR A 335 18.79 9.28 4.58
N LEU A 336 18.75 9.97 3.44
CA LEU A 336 19.84 9.94 2.45
C LEU A 336 21.12 10.58 3.01
N ASP A 337 20.99 11.67 3.77
CA ASP A 337 22.12 12.33 4.43
C ASP A 337 22.77 11.40 5.47
N LEU A 338 21.97 10.72 6.31
CA LEU A 338 22.48 9.73 7.27
C LEU A 338 23.20 8.56 6.58
N LEU A 339 22.71 8.13 5.41
CA LEU A 339 23.37 7.11 4.61
C LEU A 339 24.70 7.58 4.00
N GLU A 340 24.81 8.85 3.62
CA GLU A 340 26.09 9.42 3.17
C GLU A 340 27.08 9.53 4.34
N CYS A 341 26.65 10.10 5.47
CA CYS A 341 27.50 10.28 6.66
C CYS A 341 28.04 8.94 7.20
N ASN A 342 27.18 7.92 7.34
CA ASN A 342 27.57 6.63 7.91
C ASN A 342 28.07 5.64 6.85
N GLY A 343 27.91 5.96 5.56
CA GLY A 343 28.22 5.06 4.46
C GLY A 343 29.71 4.97 4.13
N GLY A 344 30.55 5.90 4.60
CA GLY A 344 31.98 5.97 4.30
C GLY A 344 32.31 6.39 2.86
N HIS A 345 33.60 6.33 2.50
CA HIS A 345 34.09 6.85 1.20
C HIS A 345 33.41 6.18 0.00
N GLY A 346 32.88 6.98 -0.93
CA GLY A 346 32.22 6.51 -2.16
C GLY A 346 30.72 6.19 -2.04
N ALA A 347 30.12 6.32 -0.85
CA ALA A 347 28.68 6.10 -0.67
C ALA A 347 27.85 7.06 -1.52
N SER A 348 28.25 8.32 -1.56
CA SER A 348 27.53 9.38 -2.28
C SER A 348 27.50 9.18 -3.80
N ALA A 349 28.58 8.63 -4.40
CA ALA A 349 28.59 8.30 -5.82
C ALA A 349 27.59 7.16 -6.14
N LEU A 350 27.51 6.15 -5.26
CA LEU A 350 26.53 5.08 -5.39
C LEU A 350 25.10 5.59 -5.20
N ILE A 351 24.85 6.40 -4.18
CA ILE A 351 23.53 7.00 -3.93
C ILE A 351 23.09 7.81 -5.15
N LYS A 352 23.97 8.66 -5.70
CA LYS A 352 23.70 9.48 -6.91
C LYS A 352 23.39 8.65 -8.15
N SER A 353 23.93 7.43 -8.27
CA SER A 353 23.61 6.51 -9.36
C SER A 353 22.17 5.97 -9.31
N TYR A 354 21.59 5.83 -8.11
CA TYR A 354 20.23 5.33 -7.91
C TYR A 354 19.19 6.44 -7.72
N VAL A 355 19.59 7.55 -7.10
CA VAL A 355 18.75 8.73 -6.85
C VAL A 355 19.41 9.93 -7.53
N PRO A 356 19.10 10.20 -8.81
CA PRO A 356 19.74 11.30 -9.54
C PRO A 356 19.42 12.69 -8.98
N SER A 357 18.30 12.82 -8.27
CA SER A 357 17.88 14.07 -7.61
C SER A 357 18.65 14.37 -6.32
N PHE A 358 19.42 13.41 -5.81
CA PHE A 358 20.19 13.59 -4.59
C PHE A 358 21.31 14.62 -4.79
N GLN A 359 21.34 15.61 -3.90
CA GLN A 359 22.36 16.65 -3.85
C GLN A 359 23.14 16.46 -2.56
N ARG A 360 24.47 16.55 -2.63
CA ARG A 360 25.32 16.43 -1.45
C ARG A 360 25.19 17.67 -0.58
N ALA A 361 25.26 17.50 0.74
CA ALA A 361 25.29 18.62 1.68
C ALA A 361 26.41 19.63 1.33
N ASP A 362 27.60 19.15 0.97
CA ASP A 362 28.73 20.00 0.57
C ASP A 362 28.47 20.77 -0.73
N GLU A 363 27.78 20.16 -1.70
CA GLU A 363 27.43 20.80 -2.98
C GLU A 363 26.40 21.93 -2.81
N ILE A 364 25.53 21.82 -1.79
CA ILE A 364 24.50 22.82 -1.48
C ILE A 364 25.14 24.08 -0.88
N LEU A 365 26.11 23.92 0.04
CA LEU A 365 26.79 25.04 0.71
C LEU A 365 27.55 25.95 -0.27
N HIS A 366 28.12 25.39 -1.33
CA HIS A 366 28.89 26.16 -2.31
C HIS A 366 28.03 26.95 -3.32
N ARG A 367 26.73 26.68 -3.42
CA ARG A 367 25.82 27.41 -4.34
C ARG A 367 25.16 28.65 -3.73
N GLY A 368 25.14 28.76 -2.41
CA GLY A 368 24.62 29.95 -1.70
C GLY A 368 25.55 31.16 -1.72
N PHE A 369 26.77 31.02 -2.26
CA PHE A 369 27.82 32.06 -2.32
C PHE A 369 28.17 32.46 -3.77
N ARG A 370 27.18 32.54 -4.67
CA ARG A 370 27.38 33.13 -6.00
C ARG A 370 26.51 34.34 -6.23
#